data_AF-A0AAN9MI70-F1
#
_entry.id   AF-A0AAN9MI70-F1
#
_cell.length_a   1.000
_cell.length_b   1.000
_cell.length_c   1.000
_cell.angle_alpha   90.00
_cell.angle_beta   90.00
_cell.angle_gamma   90.00
#
_symmetry.space_group_name_H-M   'P 1'
#
loop_
_entity.id
_entity.type
_entity.pdbx_description
1 polymer ?
#
loop_
_entity_poly.entity_id
_entity_poly.type
_entity_poly.pdbx_seq_one_letter_code
_entity_poly.pdbx_strand_id
1 'polypeptide(L)'
;MSTVFSTAGTLSPPRWLSSTHKFSDIYPLKFHPNRLLPILSKSRTQPLIANSLLSDKFPTVGARSTGPIPPSHLIEVVKTAAHTGAQVVMEAVNKPRNITYKGSSDLVTETDKMSEAAILEVVKKNFEGHLILGEEGGIIGDTTSDYLWCIDPLDGTTNFAHGYPSFAVSVGVLYQGNPAAAAVVEFVGGPMCWNTRLFSATAGGGAFCNGQRIQVSATNKVEQSLLVTGFGYDHDDAWATNIDLFKEFTDVSRGVRRLGAAAVDMCHVALGIVEAYWEYRLKPWDMAAGVLMVEEAGGTVSRMDGGKFCVFDRSVLVSNGVVHTELLDRIGPATEKLKNKGIDFSLWYKPENYRADV
;
A
#
# COMPACT_ATOMS: atom_id res chain seq x y z
N MET A 1 39.30 -60.71 21.63
CA MET A 1 38.61 -60.62 20.32
C MET A 1 38.13 -59.19 20.17
N SER A 2 38.36 -58.38 19.16
CA SER A 2 39.17 -58.39 17.92
C SER A 2 38.85 -57.02 17.28
N THR A 3 39.85 -56.13 17.11
CA THR A 3 40.34 -55.52 15.83
C THR A 3 39.35 -54.52 15.16
N VAL A 4 39.65 -53.37 14.53
CA VAL A 4 40.72 -52.98 13.57
C VAL A 4 40.73 -51.43 13.35
N PHE A 5 41.92 -50.84 13.46
CA PHE A 5 42.60 -49.70 12.75
C PHE A 5 42.13 -48.23 12.67
N SER A 6 43.13 -47.41 13.00
CA SER A 6 43.42 -46.01 12.66
C SER A 6 44.43 -45.97 11.49
N THR A 7 44.41 -44.90 10.68
CA THR A 7 45.63 -44.33 10.08
C THR A 7 45.56 -42.81 10.05
N ALA A 8 46.72 -42.18 10.30
CA ALA A 8 46.97 -40.75 10.38
C ALA A 8 47.68 -40.25 9.11
N GLY A 9 47.55 -38.95 8.82
CA GLY A 9 48.38 -38.24 7.84
C GLY A 9 48.44 -36.75 8.19
N THR A 10 49.62 -36.26 8.55
CA THR A 10 49.98 -34.85 8.77
C THR A 10 50.43 -34.19 7.47
N LEU A 11 50.23 -32.86 7.32
CA LEU A 11 51.13 -31.93 6.61
C LEU A 11 50.70 -30.44 6.78
N SER A 12 51.71 -29.57 6.84
CA SER A 12 51.79 -28.19 7.37
C SER A 12 51.15 -27.05 6.53
N PRO A 13 51.03 -25.79 7.04
CA PRO A 13 50.40 -24.67 6.32
C PRO A 13 51.41 -23.71 5.65
N PRO A 14 51.05 -22.97 4.59
CA PRO A 14 51.79 -21.78 4.14
C PRO A 14 51.00 -20.49 4.46
N ARG A 15 51.52 -19.57 5.29
CA ARG A 15 52.40 -18.40 4.99
C ARG A 15 51.93 -17.46 3.87
N TRP A 16 51.53 -16.26 4.29
CA TRP A 16 51.32 -15.06 3.46
C TRP A 16 52.61 -14.22 3.40
N LEU A 17 52.93 -13.69 2.19
CA LEU A 17 53.21 -12.28 1.86
C LEU A 17 54.18 -12.13 0.68
N SER A 18 53.71 -11.46 -0.38
CA SER A 18 54.31 -10.24 -0.98
C SER A 18 54.16 -10.20 -2.50
N SER A 19 53.51 -9.17 -3.01
CA SER A 19 54.05 -8.27 -4.05
C SER A 19 52.95 -7.30 -4.49
N THR A 20 53.30 -6.01 -4.42
CA THR A 20 52.67 -4.90 -5.13
C THR A 20 52.70 -5.18 -6.64
N HIS A 21 51.73 -4.72 -7.43
CA HIS A 21 51.91 -4.23 -8.80
C HIS A 21 50.64 -3.53 -9.32
N LYS A 22 50.87 -2.62 -10.26
CA LYS A 22 50.14 -1.38 -10.57
C LYS A 22 48.87 -1.56 -11.43
N PHE A 23 47.95 -0.62 -11.22
CA PHE A 23 46.88 -0.24 -12.14
C PHE A 23 47.45 0.48 -13.38
N SER A 24 47.22 -0.05 -14.59
CA SER A 24 47.05 0.73 -15.84
C SER A 24 46.76 -0.18 -17.05
N ASP A 25 45.75 0.25 -17.83
CA ASP A 25 45.41 -0.10 -19.23
C ASP A 25 44.74 -1.48 -19.43
N ILE A 26 43.64 -1.68 -20.18
CA ILE A 26 43.30 -1.30 -21.58
C ILE A 26 41.75 -1.42 -21.72
N TYR A 27 40.92 -0.49 -22.24
CA TYR A 27 40.64 -0.10 -23.65
C TYR A 27 39.66 1.11 -23.71
N PRO A 28 39.64 1.92 -24.81
CA PRO A 28 38.91 3.19 -24.89
C PRO A 28 37.48 3.07 -25.47
N LEU A 29 36.51 3.72 -24.84
CA LEU A 29 35.17 3.95 -25.41
C LEU A 29 35.17 5.23 -26.26
N LYS A 30 35.03 5.08 -27.58
CA LYS A 30 34.79 6.19 -28.52
C LYS A 30 33.32 6.61 -28.47
N PHE A 31 33.07 7.89 -28.17
CA PHE A 31 31.76 8.54 -28.33
C PHE A 31 31.47 8.81 -29.81
N HIS A 32 30.28 8.41 -30.28
CA HIS A 32 29.69 8.88 -31.54
C HIS A 32 28.37 9.60 -31.24
N PRO A 33 28.18 10.86 -31.68
CA PRO A 33 26.90 11.55 -31.58
C PRO A 33 26.03 11.25 -32.82
N ASN A 34 24.71 11.35 -32.62
CA ASN A 34 23.63 11.42 -33.61
C ASN A 34 23.23 10.13 -34.37
N ARG A 35 22.13 9.51 -33.88
CA ARG A 35 21.04 9.02 -34.74
C ARG A 35 19.71 9.11 -33.98
N LEU A 36 18.96 10.18 -34.27
CA LEU A 36 17.54 10.29 -33.94
C LEU A 36 16.74 9.43 -34.92
N LEU A 37 15.94 8.50 -34.40
CA LEU A 37 14.87 7.83 -35.15
C LEU A 37 13.53 8.29 -34.56
N PRO A 38 12.53 8.66 -35.38
CA PRO A 38 11.26 9.14 -34.87
C PRO A 38 10.42 7.97 -34.34
N ILE A 39 10.03 8.06 -33.06
CA ILE A 39 9.02 7.18 -32.46
C ILE A 39 7.65 7.68 -32.92
N LEU A 40 7.04 6.96 -33.86
CA LEU A 40 5.62 7.12 -34.21
C LEU A 40 4.77 6.60 -33.05
N SER A 41 4.24 7.51 -32.22
CA SER A 41 3.21 7.19 -31.23
C SER A 41 1.89 6.88 -31.95
N LYS A 42 1.58 5.60 -32.15
CA LYS A 42 0.20 5.20 -32.43
C LYS A 42 -0.60 5.34 -31.14
N SER A 43 -1.46 6.35 -31.06
CA SER A 43 -2.49 6.41 -30.01
C SER A 43 -3.41 5.20 -30.20
N ARG A 44 -3.34 4.26 -29.26
CA ARG A 44 -4.37 3.23 -29.12
C ARG A 44 -5.49 3.87 -28.30
N THR A 45 -6.55 4.29 -28.98
CA THR A 45 -7.86 4.47 -28.35
C THR A 45 -8.27 3.14 -27.73
N GLN A 46 -8.20 3.03 -26.40
CA GLN A 46 -8.91 1.98 -25.67
C GLN A 46 -10.41 2.14 -25.94
N PRO A 47 -11.18 1.04 -26.07
CA PRO A 47 -12.59 1.13 -26.38
C PRO A 47 -13.36 1.63 -25.14
N LEU A 48 -13.89 2.85 -25.21
CA LEU A 48 -14.74 3.52 -24.21
C LEU A 48 -15.90 2.63 -23.69
N ILE A 49 -16.33 1.62 -24.46
CA ILE A 49 -17.43 0.71 -24.13
C ILE A 49 -17.06 -0.26 -22.99
N ALA A 50 -15.81 -0.72 -22.90
CA ALA A 50 -15.39 -1.63 -21.83
C ALA A 50 -15.35 -0.94 -20.46
N ASN A 51 -14.94 0.34 -20.44
CA ASN A 51 -14.92 1.14 -19.21
C ASN A 51 -16.33 1.43 -18.67
N SER A 52 -17.32 1.63 -19.56
CA SER A 52 -18.72 1.83 -19.16
C SER A 52 -19.34 0.58 -18.51
N LEU A 53 -19.08 -0.61 -19.04
CA LEU A 53 -19.62 -1.85 -18.48
C LEU A 53 -18.96 -2.24 -17.14
N LEU A 54 -17.66 -1.94 -16.97
CA LEU A 54 -16.97 -2.13 -15.69
C LEU A 54 -17.41 -1.10 -14.65
N SER A 55 -17.62 0.16 -15.03
CA SER A 55 -18.11 1.20 -14.11
C SER A 55 -19.54 0.94 -13.62
N ASP A 56 -20.37 0.28 -14.44
CA ASP A 56 -21.72 -0.12 -14.03
C ASP A 56 -21.70 -1.28 -13.03
N LYS A 57 -20.70 -2.17 -13.13
CA LYS A 57 -20.54 -3.32 -12.22
C LYS A 57 -19.86 -2.92 -10.91
N PHE A 58 -18.88 -2.02 -10.96
CA PHE A 58 -18.12 -1.52 -9.81
C PHE A 58 -18.18 0.00 -9.79
N PRO A 59 -19.05 0.60 -8.96
CA PRO A 59 -19.22 2.04 -8.94
C PRO A 59 -17.98 2.74 -8.38
N THR A 60 -17.80 4.01 -8.75
CA THR A 60 -16.74 4.86 -8.22
C THR A 60 -16.83 4.98 -6.70
N VAL A 61 -15.71 4.80 -6.01
CA VAL A 61 -15.58 4.98 -4.56
C VAL A 61 -15.25 6.42 -4.18
N GLY A 62 -14.59 7.18 -5.05
CA GLY A 62 -14.23 8.57 -4.84
C GLY A 62 -15.43 9.49 -4.71
N ALA A 63 -15.26 10.56 -3.95
CA ALA A 63 -16.31 11.54 -3.73
C ALA A 63 -16.65 12.26 -5.04
N ARG A 64 -17.96 12.42 -5.33
CA ARG A 64 -18.41 13.17 -6.53
C ARG A 64 -18.01 14.65 -6.52
N SER A 65 -17.70 15.18 -5.34
CA SER A 65 -17.15 16.51 -5.14
C SER A 65 -16.38 16.54 -3.82
N THR A 66 -15.53 17.54 -3.65
CA THR A 66 -14.84 17.80 -2.37
C THR A 66 -15.67 18.66 -1.41
N GLY A 67 -16.97 18.87 -1.68
CA GLY A 67 -17.84 19.73 -0.89
C GLY A 67 -17.48 21.23 -1.04
N PRO A 68 -17.69 22.05 0.01
CA PRO A 68 -17.35 23.48 -0.02
C PRO A 68 -15.85 23.76 -0.07
N ILE A 69 -15.00 22.79 0.31
CA ILE A 69 -13.54 22.98 0.33
C ILE A 69 -12.96 22.69 -1.06
N PRO A 70 -12.17 23.60 -1.64
CA PRO A 70 -11.54 23.37 -2.94
C PRO A 70 -10.62 22.14 -2.95
N PRO A 71 -10.62 21.32 -4.02
CA PRO A 71 -9.73 20.16 -4.13
C PRO A 71 -8.25 20.52 -3.96
N SER A 72 -7.84 21.69 -4.47
CA SER A 72 -6.48 22.20 -4.35
C SER A 72 -6.06 22.46 -2.90
N HIS A 73 -6.99 22.84 -2.03
CA HIS A 73 -6.70 23.06 -0.62
C HIS A 73 -6.64 21.74 0.15
N LEU A 74 -7.60 20.83 -0.09
CA LEU A 74 -7.57 19.50 0.53
C LEU A 74 -6.28 18.75 0.18
N ILE A 75 -5.88 18.74 -1.09
CA ILE A 75 -4.67 18.02 -1.52
C ILE A 75 -3.39 18.62 -0.92
N GLU A 76 -3.33 19.93 -0.77
CA GLU A 76 -2.20 20.61 -0.11
C GLU A 76 -2.10 20.17 1.36
N VAL A 77 -3.22 20.15 2.08
CA VAL A 77 -3.23 19.79 3.50
C VAL A 77 -2.95 18.31 3.72
N VAL A 78 -3.57 17.38 2.99
CA VAL A 78 -3.26 15.93 3.14
C VAL A 78 -1.79 15.63 2.85
N LYS A 79 -1.20 16.26 1.81
CA LYS A 79 0.23 16.10 1.48
C LYS A 79 1.12 16.66 2.58
N THR A 80 0.78 17.84 3.11
CA THR A 80 1.54 18.46 4.20
C THR A 80 1.47 17.60 5.45
N ALA A 81 0.28 17.13 5.82
CA ALA A 81 0.06 16.30 7.00
C ALA A 81 0.84 14.98 6.89
N ALA A 82 0.71 14.25 5.77
CA ALA A 82 1.44 12.99 5.55
C ALA A 82 2.96 13.20 5.53
N HIS A 83 3.45 14.28 4.91
CA HIS A 83 4.88 14.62 4.91
C HIS A 83 5.40 14.93 6.31
N THR A 84 4.63 15.68 7.11
CA THR A 84 4.97 16.03 8.49
C THR A 84 5.05 14.78 9.38
N GLY A 85 4.08 13.86 9.29
CA GLY A 85 4.17 12.57 9.98
C GLY A 85 5.38 11.75 9.52
N ALA A 86 5.63 11.72 8.21
CA ALA A 86 6.77 11.00 7.66
C ALA A 86 8.14 11.57 8.08
N GLN A 87 8.24 12.87 8.36
CA GLN A 87 9.48 13.45 8.92
C GLN A 87 9.80 12.83 10.29
N VAL A 88 8.79 12.65 11.15
CA VAL A 88 8.95 11.99 12.45
C VAL A 88 9.43 10.55 12.27
N VAL A 89 8.79 9.79 11.37
CA VAL A 89 9.19 8.41 11.08
C VAL A 89 10.61 8.35 10.53
N MET A 90 10.99 9.26 9.63
CA MET A 90 12.34 9.35 9.05
C MET A 90 13.43 9.64 10.10
N GLU A 91 13.12 10.35 11.18
CA GLU A 91 14.08 10.52 12.28
C GLU A 91 14.29 9.22 13.06
N ALA A 92 13.33 8.30 13.03
CA ALA A 92 13.34 7.06 13.80
C ALA A 92 13.87 5.84 13.04
N VAL A 93 13.86 5.83 11.70
CA VAL A 93 14.16 4.63 10.88
C VAL A 93 15.54 4.00 11.12
N ASN A 94 16.53 4.75 11.61
CA ASN A 94 17.88 4.25 11.96
C ASN A 94 18.17 4.24 13.47
N LYS A 95 17.19 4.58 14.33
CA LYS A 95 17.39 4.55 15.78
C LYS A 95 17.50 3.09 16.27
N PRO A 96 18.32 2.81 17.30
CA PRO A 96 18.40 1.48 17.92
C PRO A 96 17.03 1.03 18.46
N ARG A 97 16.74 -0.27 18.36
CA ARG A 97 15.44 -0.84 18.71
C ARG A 97 15.57 -2.15 19.48
N ASN A 98 14.73 -2.33 20.49
CA ASN A 98 14.63 -3.55 21.28
C ASN A 98 13.39 -4.34 20.86
N ILE A 99 13.55 -5.25 19.90
CA ILE A 99 12.45 -6.10 19.44
C ILE A 99 12.23 -7.21 20.47
N THR A 100 11.07 -7.21 21.13
CA THR A 100 10.67 -8.30 22.04
C THR A 100 9.69 -9.25 21.34
N TYR A 101 9.64 -10.51 21.78
CA TYR A 101 8.75 -11.54 21.21
C TYR A 101 7.25 -11.18 21.28
N LYS A 102 6.86 -10.26 22.16
CA LYS A 102 5.47 -9.81 22.32
C LYS A 102 5.05 -8.70 21.36
N GLY A 103 5.93 -8.28 20.46
CA GLY A 103 5.62 -7.24 19.48
C GLY A 103 5.64 -5.85 20.11
N SER A 104 6.01 -4.88 19.27
CA SER A 104 6.29 -3.46 19.56
C SER A 104 7.41 -3.21 20.58
N SER A 105 8.54 -2.67 20.10
CA SER A 105 9.51 -1.98 20.96
C SER A 105 8.94 -0.63 21.40
N ASP A 106 9.35 -0.08 22.54
CA ASP A 106 8.95 1.28 22.97
C ASP A 106 9.11 2.32 21.84
N LEU A 107 10.18 2.21 21.04
CA LEU A 107 10.45 3.09 19.90
C LEU A 107 9.31 3.10 18.85
N VAL A 108 8.70 1.95 18.60
CA VAL A 108 7.65 1.79 17.59
C VAL A 108 6.44 2.59 18.05
N THR A 109 5.88 2.22 19.21
CA THR A 109 4.74 2.91 19.83
C THR A 109 4.98 4.41 20.03
N GLU A 110 6.20 4.82 20.38
CA GLU A 110 6.55 6.24 20.47
C GLU A 110 6.52 6.93 19.10
N THR A 111 7.10 6.30 18.07
CA THR A 111 7.13 6.84 16.70
C THR A 111 5.72 6.96 16.12
N ASP A 112 4.89 5.92 16.27
CA ASP A 112 3.47 5.92 15.89
C ASP A 112 2.73 7.13 16.47
N LYS A 113 2.79 7.31 17.81
CA LYS A 113 2.11 8.41 18.51
C LYS A 113 2.65 9.78 18.16
N MET A 114 3.96 9.93 18.01
CA MET A 114 4.57 11.20 17.61
C MET A 114 4.21 11.59 16.18
N SER A 115 4.21 10.61 15.26
CA SER A 115 3.78 10.80 13.87
C SER A 115 2.32 11.23 13.82
N GLU A 116 1.42 10.53 14.53
CA GLU A 116 0.00 10.89 14.59
C GLU A 116 -0.21 12.30 15.15
N ALA A 117 0.44 12.64 16.27
CA ALA A 117 0.34 13.96 16.87
C ALA A 117 0.73 15.08 15.88
N ALA A 118 1.83 14.89 15.14
CA ALA A 118 2.29 15.86 14.15
C ALA A 118 1.33 16.01 12.96
N ILE A 119 0.72 14.91 12.50
CA ILE A 119 -0.34 14.93 11.47
C ILE A 119 -1.57 15.69 11.99
N LEU A 120 -2.00 15.40 13.22
CA LEU A 120 -3.16 16.03 13.85
C LEU A 120 -3.00 17.55 14.00
N GLU A 121 -1.80 18.04 14.32
CA GLU A 121 -1.52 19.47 14.38
C GLU A 121 -1.76 20.16 13.03
N VAL A 122 -1.31 19.55 11.93
CA VAL A 122 -1.53 20.07 10.57
C VAL A 122 -3.02 20.10 10.24
N VAL A 123 -3.74 19.00 10.51
CA VAL A 123 -5.18 18.90 10.21
C VAL A 123 -5.97 19.93 11.02
N LYS A 124 -5.78 19.99 12.35
CA LYS A 124 -6.52 20.89 13.25
C LYS A 124 -6.25 22.37 12.94
N LYS A 125 -5.03 22.71 12.52
CA LYS A 125 -4.68 24.09 12.14
C LYS A 125 -5.43 24.57 10.90
N ASN A 126 -5.71 23.68 9.95
CA ASN A 126 -6.38 24.03 8.70
C ASN A 126 -7.90 23.82 8.75
N PHE A 127 -8.36 22.85 9.55
CA PHE A 127 -9.74 22.39 9.59
C PHE A 127 -10.19 22.14 11.03
N GLU A 128 -10.35 23.24 11.78
CA GLU A 128 -10.90 23.19 13.13
C GLU A 128 -12.31 22.55 13.11
N GLY A 129 -12.53 21.55 13.93
CA GLY A 129 -13.83 20.87 14.07
C GLY A 129 -14.07 19.71 13.10
N HIS A 130 -13.24 19.46 12.08
CA HIS A 130 -13.41 18.26 11.26
C HIS A 130 -13.28 16.98 12.11
N LEU A 131 -14.02 15.94 11.73
CA LEU A 131 -13.92 14.63 12.36
C LEU A 131 -12.63 13.94 11.93
N ILE A 132 -11.96 13.27 12.86
CA ILE A 132 -10.73 12.54 12.63
C ILE A 132 -10.85 11.15 13.25
N LEU A 133 -10.37 10.14 12.53
CA LEU A 133 -10.20 8.76 12.95
C LEU A 133 -8.73 8.38 12.72
N GLY A 134 -7.95 8.37 13.80
CA GLY A 134 -6.57 7.89 13.82
C GLY A 134 -6.49 6.47 14.37
N GLU A 135 -5.51 5.70 13.91
CA GLU A 135 -5.23 4.35 14.42
C GLU A 135 -4.90 4.36 15.93
N GLU A 136 -4.07 5.31 16.38
CA GLU A 136 -3.56 5.35 17.75
C GLU A 136 -4.49 6.14 18.69
N GLY A 137 -4.99 7.28 18.21
CA GLY A 137 -5.81 8.21 18.97
C GLY A 137 -7.31 7.98 18.91
N GLY A 138 -7.79 7.09 18.02
CA GLY A 138 -9.20 6.85 17.81
C GLY A 138 -9.93 8.05 17.21
N ILE A 139 -11.13 8.34 17.72
CA ILE A 139 -12.03 9.35 17.14
C ILE A 139 -12.00 10.66 17.92
N ILE A 140 -11.78 11.76 17.22
CA ILE A 140 -11.83 13.12 17.78
C ILE A 140 -12.46 14.10 16.80
N GLY A 141 -12.95 15.24 17.28
CA GLY A 141 -13.58 16.28 16.47
C GLY A 141 -15.10 16.25 16.51
N ASP A 142 -15.75 16.96 15.58
CA ASP A 142 -17.20 17.07 15.51
C ASP A 142 -17.80 15.93 14.68
N THR A 143 -18.62 15.09 15.30
CA THR A 143 -19.28 13.96 14.63
C THR A 143 -20.32 14.36 13.60
N THR A 144 -20.71 15.65 13.56
CA THR A 144 -21.62 16.22 12.55
C THR A 144 -20.89 16.78 11.33
N SER A 145 -19.55 16.80 11.33
CA SER A 145 -18.73 17.20 10.18
C SER A 145 -19.03 16.31 8.97
N ASP A 146 -19.18 16.93 7.79
CA ASP A 146 -19.26 16.21 6.51
C ASP A 146 -17.91 15.58 6.12
N TYR A 147 -16.82 15.97 6.77
CA TYR A 147 -15.47 15.47 6.51
C TYR A 147 -14.99 14.55 7.63
N LEU A 148 -14.38 13.42 7.23
CA LEU A 148 -13.68 12.49 8.11
C LEU A 148 -12.24 12.28 7.62
N TRP A 149 -11.26 12.64 8.44
CA TRP A 149 -9.85 12.32 8.20
C TRP A 149 -9.55 10.93 8.73
N CYS A 150 -9.03 10.05 7.88
CA CYS A 150 -8.56 8.71 8.27
C CYS A 150 -7.03 8.72 8.24
N ILE A 151 -6.40 8.45 9.37
CA ILE A 151 -4.95 8.59 9.57
C ILE A 151 -4.38 7.26 10.05
N ASP A 152 -3.43 6.74 9.29
CA ASP A 152 -2.52 5.70 9.73
C ASP A 152 -1.12 6.33 9.81
N PRO A 153 -0.60 6.55 11.04
CA PRO A 153 0.66 7.22 11.25
C PRO A 153 1.88 6.36 10.92
N LEU A 154 1.72 5.04 10.76
CA LEU A 154 2.78 4.08 10.41
C LEU A 154 2.22 2.72 9.93
N ASP A 155 1.71 2.68 8.70
CA ASP A 155 1.27 1.46 8.04
C ASP A 155 2.47 0.54 7.82
N GLY A 156 2.39 -0.71 8.29
CA GLY A 156 3.51 -1.64 8.26
C GLY A 156 4.44 -1.52 9.46
N THR A 157 3.91 -1.26 10.64
CA THR A 157 4.61 -1.21 11.94
C THR A 157 5.61 -2.36 12.15
N THR A 158 5.25 -3.58 11.74
CA THR A 158 6.15 -4.75 11.81
C THR A 158 7.36 -4.57 10.89
N ASN A 159 7.17 -4.06 9.68
CA ASN A 159 8.27 -3.80 8.75
C ASN A 159 9.19 -2.70 9.28
N PHE A 160 8.63 -1.61 9.81
CA PHE A 160 9.41 -0.57 10.48
C PHE A 160 10.23 -1.11 11.65
N ALA A 161 9.62 -1.94 12.52
CA ALA A 161 10.29 -2.56 13.65
C ALA A 161 11.46 -3.47 13.22
N HIS A 162 11.37 -4.12 12.06
CA HIS A 162 12.44 -4.96 11.53
C HIS A 162 13.41 -4.21 10.59
N GLY A 163 13.17 -2.94 10.30
CA GLY A 163 13.91 -2.19 9.28
C GLY A 163 13.72 -2.76 7.86
N TYR A 164 12.62 -3.47 7.62
CA TYR A 164 12.27 -4.00 6.30
C TYR A 164 11.65 -2.89 5.45
N PRO A 165 12.10 -2.70 4.19
CA PRO A 165 11.56 -1.64 3.33
C PRO A 165 10.19 -2.02 2.78
N SER A 166 9.14 -1.49 3.40
CA SER A 166 7.75 -1.41 2.90
C SER A 166 6.86 -0.94 4.06
N PHE A 167 6.82 0.35 4.33
CA PHE A 167 5.92 0.97 5.31
C PHE A 167 5.64 2.41 4.90
N ALA A 168 4.59 3.02 5.45
CA ALA A 168 4.19 4.36 5.04
C ALA A 168 3.52 5.16 6.16
N VAL A 169 3.41 6.47 5.92
CA VAL A 169 2.39 7.31 6.55
C VAL A 169 1.24 7.47 5.56
N SER A 170 0.01 7.22 5.98
CA SER A 170 -1.19 7.30 5.13
C SER A 170 -2.21 8.27 5.71
N VAL A 171 -2.62 9.24 4.89
CA VAL A 171 -3.63 10.24 5.25
C VAL A 171 -4.67 10.34 4.14
N GLY A 172 -5.89 9.96 4.45
CA GLY A 172 -7.06 10.15 3.58
C GLY A 172 -8.06 11.10 4.22
N VAL A 173 -8.78 11.86 3.40
CA VAL A 173 -9.96 12.62 3.86
C VAL A 173 -11.17 12.20 3.05
N LEU A 174 -12.23 11.82 3.75
CA LEU A 174 -13.53 11.50 3.19
C LEU A 174 -14.42 12.75 3.21
N TYR A 175 -15.26 12.89 2.20
CA TYR A 175 -16.41 13.81 2.20
C TYR A 175 -17.68 12.97 2.05
N GLN A 176 -18.58 13.06 3.04
CA GLN A 176 -19.82 12.30 3.11
C GLN A 176 -19.64 10.78 2.87
N GLY A 177 -18.60 10.22 3.49
CA GLY A 177 -18.27 8.79 3.43
C GLY A 177 -17.39 8.35 2.26
N ASN A 178 -17.10 9.22 1.29
CA ASN A 178 -16.35 8.87 0.09
C ASN A 178 -14.98 9.59 0.06
N PRO A 179 -13.87 8.95 -0.35
CA PRO A 179 -12.56 9.60 -0.41
C PRO A 179 -12.54 10.82 -1.33
N ALA A 180 -12.12 11.96 -0.79
CA ALA A 180 -12.07 13.24 -1.49
C ALA A 180 -10.63 13.65 -1.85
N ALA A 181 -9.67 13.40 -0.95
CA ALA A 181 -8.24 13.59 -1.20
C ALA A 181 -7.41 12.61 -0.36
N ALA A 182 -6.20 12.31 -0.83
CA ALA A 182 -5.32 11.33 -0.21
C ALA A 182 -3.83 11.65 -0.42
N ALA A 183 -3.01 11.28 0.55
CA ALA A 183 -1.56 11.22 0.43
C ALA A 183 -1.00 10.00 1.17
N VAL A 184 -0.03 9.32 0.57
CA VAL A 184 0.73 8.23 1.18
C VAL A 184 2.21 8.52 0.99
N VAL A 185 2.98 8.56 2.08
CA VAL A 185 4.44 8.69 2.04
C VAL A 185 5.05 7.34 2.35
N GLU A 186 5.45 6.62 1.30
CA GLU A 186 6.10 5.32 1.40
C GLU A 186 7.59 5.47 1.68
N PHE A 187 8.12 4.64 2.56
CA PHE A 187 9.54 4.49 2.82
C PHE A 187 10.15 3.35 2.01
N VAL A 188 11.25 3.65 1.32
CA VAL A 188 11.96 2.71 0.44
C VAL A 188 13.47 2.68 0.78
N GLY A 189 14.17 1.68 0.25
CA GLY A 189 15.60 1.48 0.48
C GLY A 189 15.84 0.47 1.60
N GLY A 190 16.31 0.94 2.75
CA GLY A 190 16.60 0.10 3.91
C GLY A 190 17.51 0.80 4.92
N PRO A 191 17.95 0.08 5.97
CA PRO A 191 18.84 0.64 7.00
C PRO A 191 20.03 1.36 6.38
N MET A 192 20.31 2.58 6.86
CA MET A 192 21.37 3.47 6.37
C MET A 192 21.18 4.06 4.95
N CYS A 193 20.10 3.76 4.23
CA CYS A 193 19.84 4.27 2.88
C CYS A 193 18.35 4.57 2.60
N TRP A 194 17.61 4.97 3.63
CA TRP A 194 16.19 5.31 3.53
C TRP A 194 15.93 6.50 2.61
N ASN A 195 14.86 6.39 1.83
CA ASN A 195 14.29 7.47 1.03
C ASN A 195 12.75 7.35 1.02
N THR A 196 12.05 8.31 0.44
CA THR A 196 10.58 8.31 0.37
C THR A 196 10.03 8.48 -1.04
N ARG A 197 8.81 7.98 -1.25
CA ARG A 197 7.94 8.29 -2.40
C ARG A 197 6.63 8.87 -1.87
N LEU A 198 6.23 10.03 -2.40
CA LEU A 198 4.95 10.64 -2.10
C LEU A 198 3.94 10.29 -3.18
N PHE A 199 2.93 9.51 -2.82
CA PHE A 199 1.73 9.30 -3.61
C PHE A 199 0.65 10.27 -3.19
N SER A 200 -0.12 10.80 -4.14
CA SER A 200 -1.21 11.72 -3.85
C SER A 200 -2.31 11.66 -4.91
N ALA A 201 -3.56 11.80 -4.49
CA ALA A 201 -4.72 11.83 -5.38
C ALA A 201 -5.83 12.73 -4.81
N THR A 202 -6.65 13.27 -5.71
CA THR A 202 -7.94 13.92 -5.38
C THR A 202 -9.02 13.31 -6.23
N ALA A 203 -10.24 13.21 -5.73
CA ALA A 203 -11.37 12.73 -6.52
C ALA A 203 -11.52 13.53 -7.83
N GLY A 204 -11.47 12.84 -8.97
CA GLY A 204 -11.50 13.38 -10.33
C GLY A 204 -10.23 14.09 -10.79
N GLY A 205 -9.15 14.14 -10.00
CA GLY A 205 -7.88 14.80 -10.34
C GLY A 205 -6.81 13.86 -10.90
N GLY A 206 -7.01 12.57 -10.73
CA GLY A 206 -6.07 11.48 -11.00
C GLY A 206 -5.01 11.30 -9.91
N ALA A 207 -4.26 10.20 -10.02
CA ALA A 207 -3.22 9.83 -9.07
C ALA A 207 -1.82 10.25 -9.53
N PHE A 208 -0.95 10.56 -8.57
CA PHE A 208 0.41 11.02 -8.80
C PHE A 208 1.41 10.34 -7.84
N CYS A 209 2.63 10.09 -8.32
CA CYS A 209 3.80 9.71 -7.51
C CYS A 209 4.91 10.74 -7.74
N ASN A 210 5.38 11.39 -6.68
CA ASN A 210 6.38 12.47 -6.73
C ASN A 210 6.03 13.56 -7.78
N GLY A 211 4.74 13.89 -7.88
CA GLY A 211 4.22 14.89 -8.82
C GLY A 211 4.06 14.43 -10.26
N GLN A 212 4.46 13.19 -10.59
CA GLN A 212 4.22 12.59 -11.91
C GLN A 212 2.92 11.80 -11.90
N ARG A 213 2.08 11.99 -12.92
CA ARG A 213 0.82 11.23 -13.06
C ARG A 213 1.14 9.75 -13.26
N ILE A 214 0.42 8.89 -12.55
CA ILE A 214 0.54 7.43 -12.63
C ILE A 214 -0.74 6.81 -13.18
N GLN A 215 -0.65 5.54 -13.59
CA GLN A 215 -1.78 4.77 -14.07
C GLN A 215 -1.55 3.29 -13.74
N VAL A 216 -2.64 2.55 -13.53
CA VAL A 216 -2.59 1.11 -13.33
C VAL A 216 -2.02 0.37 -14.57
N SER A 217 -1.58 -0.87 -14.36
CA SER A 217 -1.03 -1.72 -15.42
C SER A 217 -2.07 -2.04 -16.50
N ALA A 218 -1.64 -2.19 -17.75
CA ALA A 218 -2.49 -2.65 -18.85
C ALA A 218 -2.51 -4.19 -19.03
N THR A 219 -1.85 -4.95 -18.14
CA THR A 219 -1.84 -6.42 -18.17
C THR A 219 -3.27 -6.96 -18.12
N ASN A 220 -3.63 -7.83 -19.06
CA ASN A 220 -5.02 -8.27 -19.27
C ASN A 220 -5.26 -9.74 -18.99
N LYS A 221 -4.31 -10.42 -18.32
CA LYS A 221 -4.43 -11.83 -17.96
C LYS A 221 -3.77 -12.09 -16.61
N VAL A 222 -4.43 -12.87 -15.76
CA VAL A 222 -3.89 -13.26 -14.45
C VAL A 222 -2.57 -14.02 -14.57
N GLU A 223 -2.39 -14.86 -15.60
CA GLU A 223 -1.14 -15.59 -15.89
C GLU A 223 0.08 -14.69 -16.11
N GLN A 224 -0.15 -13.42 -16.43
CA GLN A 224 0.89 -12.41 -16.65
C GLN A 224 1.02 -11.42 -15.49
N SER A 225 0.15 -11.53 -14.49
CA SER A 225 0.08 -10.59 -13.38
C SER A 225 1.10 -10.89 -12.29
N LEU A 226 1.66 -9.84 -11.67
CA LEU A 226 2.25 -9.90 -10.33
C LEU A 226 1.20 -9.39 -9.35
N LEU A 227 0.89 -10.18 -8.34
CA LEU A 227 -0.17 -9.88 -7.39
C LEU A 227 0.40 -9.61 -5.99
N VAL A 228 -0.37 -8.94 -5.14
CA VAL A 228 -0.02 -8.66 -3.75
C VAL A 228 -1.19 -9.01 -2.83
N THR A 229 -0.91 -9.40 -1.60
CA THR A 229 -1.91 -9.60 -0.54
C THR A 229 -1.31 -9.28 0.82
N GLY A 230 -2.14 -8.98 1.80
CA GLY A 230 -1.74 -9.02 3.21
C GLY A 230 -2.44 -10.13 3.98
N PHE A 231 -2.05 -10.29 5.24
CA PHE A 231 -2.60 -11.28 6.17
C PHE A 231 -2.76 -10.62 7.54
N GLY A 232 -3.95 -10.73 8.11
CA GLY A 232 -4.21 -10.35 9.48
C GLY A 232 -3.44 -11.20 10.49
N TYR A 233 -3.30 -10.67 11.71
CA TYR A 233 -2.57 -11.30 12.81
C TYR A 233 -3.29 -12.51 13.40
N ASP A 234 -4.62 -12.57 13.29
CA ASP A 234 -5.42 -13.68 13.78
C ASP A 234 -5.37 -14.85 12.80
N HIS A 235 -4.79 -15.99 13.22
CA HIS A 235 -4.73 -17.20 12.42
C HIS A 235 -6.04 -18.02 12.50
N ASP A 236 -7.15 -17.40 12.10
CA ASP A 236 -8.49 -17.99 12.09
C ASP A 236 -8.93 -18.48 10.69
N ASP A 237 -10.22 -18.75 10.52
CA ASP A 237 -10.80 -19.21 9.26
C ASP A 237 -10.58 -18.23 8.09
N ALA A 238 -10.58 -16.91 8.34
CA ALA A 238 -10.33 -15.91 7.31
C ALA A 238 -8.87 -15.93 6.88
N TRP A 239 -7.94 -16.09 7.83
CA TRP A 239 -6.52 -16.30 7.54
C TRP A 239 -6.29 -17.57 6.73
N ALA A 240 -6.87 -18.70 7.13
CA ALA A 240 -6.72 -19.97 6.43
C ALA A 240 -7.24 -19.88 4.98
N THR A 241 -8.40 -19.23 4.79
CA THR A 241 -8.96 -18.98 3.46
C THR A 241 -8.05 -18.09 2.62
N ASN A 242 -7.42 -17.09 3.23
CA ASN A 242 -6.49 -16.21 2.53
C ASN A 242 -5.20 -16.94 2.13
N ILE A 243 -4.73 -17.90 2.94
CA ILE A 243 -3.59 -18.76 2.58
C ILE A 243 -3.93 -19.65 1.38
N ASP A 244 -5.15 -20.19 1.33
CA ASP A 244 -5.61 -20.96 0.18
C ASP A 244 -5.66 -20.10 -1.10
N LEU A 245 -6.17 -18.87 -1.01
CA LEU A 245 -6.14 -17.91 -2.12
C LEU A 245 -4.71 -17.57 -2.55
N PHE A 246 -3.81 -17.30 -1.60
CA PHE A 246 -2.40 -17.02 -1.88
C PHE A 246 -1.72 -18.18 -2.62
N LYS A 247 -1.99 -19.42 -2.19
CA LYS A 247 -1.50 -20.62 -2.87
C LYS A 247 -2.05 -20.71 -4.29
N GLU A 248 -3.36 -20.60 -4.45
CA GLU A 248 -4.03 -20.67 -5.77
C GLU A 248 -3.45 -19.60 -6.72
N PHE A 249 -3.36 -18.35 -6.29
CA PHE A 249 -2.85 -17.27 -7.12
C PHE A 249 -1.36 -17.38 -7.42
N THR A 250 -0.57 -18.03 -6.57
CA THR A 250 0.82 -18.35 -6.90
C THR A 250 0.92 -19.37 -8.03
N ASP A 251 -0.02 -20.31 -8.13
CA ASP A 251 -0.05 -21.32 -9.18
C ASP A 251 -0.47 -20.75 -10.55
N VAL A 252 -1.30 -19.71 -10.58
CA VAL A 252 -1.92 -19.19 -11.82
C VAL A 252 -1.41 -17.83 -12.30
N SER A 253 -0.45 -17.21 -11.61
CA SER A 253 0.10 -15.88 -11.95
C SER A 253 1.63 -15.90 -12.02
N ARG A 254 2.27 -14.73 -12.17
CA ARG A 254 3.75 -14.59 -12.03
C ARG A 254 4.22 -14.60 -10.57
N GLY A 255 3.30 -14.88 -9.65
CA GLY A 255 3.54 -15.01 -8.23
C GLY A 255 2.81 -13.93 -7.44
N VAL A 256 2.79 -14.15 -6.13
CA VAL A 256 2.16 -13.26 -5.17
C VAL A 256 3.25 -12.69 -4.24
N ARG A 257 3.10 -11.44 -3.83
CA ARG A 257 3.91 -10.80 -2.78
C ARG A 257 3.07 -10.56 -1.54
N ARG A 258 3.74 -10.50 -0.40
CA ARG A 258 3.18 -10.11 0.90
C ARG A 258 4.12 -9.06 1.47
N LEU A 259 3.90 -7.79 1.14
CA LEU A 259 4.82 -6.73 1.52
C LEU A 259 4.58 -6.27 2.96
N GLY A 260 3.32 -6.24 3.41
CA GLY A 260 2.98 -6.03 4.82
C GLY A 260 2.67 -4.59 5.20
N ALA A 261 2.25 -3.77 4.24
CA ALA A 261 1.73 -2.42 4.46
C ALA A 261 0.62 -2.16 3.41
N ALA A 262 -0.63 -2.07 3.87
CA ALA A 262 -1.81 -2.08 3.01
C ALA A 262 -1.90 -0.85 2.09
N ALA A 263 -1.60 0.34 2.62
CA ALA A 263 -1.59 1.58 1.87
C ALA A 263 -0.49 1.57 0.80
N VAL A 264 0.67 0.98 1.11
CA VAL A 264 1.76 0.78 0.15
C VAL A 264 1.34 -0.18 -0.97
N ASP A 265 0.74 -1.31 -0.62
CA ASP A 265 0.30 -2.33 -1.57
C ASP A 265 -0.72 -1.76 -2.58
N MET A 266 -1.68 -0.96 -2.11
CA MET A 266 -2.61 -0.24 -2.97
C MET A 266 -1.92 0.83 -3.84
N CYS A 267 -0.94 1.56 -3.31
CA CYS A 267 -0.14 2.51 -4.10
C CYS A 267 0.68 1.81 -5.20
N HIS A 268 1.14 0.58 -4.97
CA HIS A 268 1.86 -0.20 -5.99
C HIS A 268 0.94 -0.65 -7.12
N VAL A 269 -0.33 -0.98 -6.81
CA VAL A 269 -1.37 -1.22 -7.83
C VAL A 269 -1.61 0.05 -8.65
N ALA A 270 -1.78 1.20 -7.99
CA ALA A 270 -1.97 2.50 -8.64
C ALA A 270 -0.76 2.90 -9.52
N LEU A 271 0.45 2.52 -9.12
CA LEU A 271 1.68 2.74 -9.87
C LEU A 271 1.82 1.80 -11.08
N GLY A 272 1.01 0.74 -11.16
CA GLY A 272 0.99 -0.21 -12.26
C GLY A 272 2.17 -1.19 -12.26
N ILE A 273 2.83 -1.38 -11.11
CA ILE A 273 3.92 -2.38 -10.96
C ILE A 273 3.43 -3.75 -10.48
N VAL A 274 2.18 -3.80 -10.01
CA VAL A 274 1.42 -5.01 -9.67
C VAL A 274 -0.01 -4.82 -10.17
N GLU A 275 -0.71 -5.93 -10.47
CA GLU A 275 -2.03 -5.86 -11.09
C GLU A 275 -3.19 -5.83 -10.10
N ALA A 276 -3.02 -6.37 -8.89
CA ALA A 276 -4.07 -6.39 -7.88
C ALA A 276 -3.55 -6.60 -6.46
N TYR A 277 -4.37 -6.18 -5.50
CA TYR A 277 -4.21 -6.41 -4.08
C TYR A 277 -5.54 -6.83 -3.44
N TRP A 278 -5.50 -7.80 -2.54
CA TRP A 278 -6.65 -8.19 -1.72
C TRP A 278 -6.26 -8.38 -0.27
N GLU A 279 -7.17 -8.05 0.66
CA GLU A 279 -6.98 -8.31 2.08
C GLU A 279 -8.30 -8.29 2.86
N TYR A 280 -8.35 -9.11 3.92
CA TYR A 280 -9.42 -9.14 4.90
C TYR A 280 -9.06 -8.34 6.16
N ARG A 281 -10.08 -7.79 6.81
CA ARG A 281 -10.09 -7.13 8.13
C ARG A 281 -9.26 -5.85 8.26
N LEU A 282 -9.01 -5.17 7.14
CA LEU A 282 -8.49 -3.80 7.13
C LEU A 282 -9.44 -2.83 7.84
N LYS A 283 -8.87 -1.71 8.25
CA LYS A 283 -9.51 -0.57 8.90
C LYS A 283 -9.65 0.60 7.93
N PRO A 284 -10.51 1.59 8.25
CA PRO A 284 -10.67 2.77 7.42
C PRO A 284 -9.37 3.53 7.13
N TRP A 285 -8.46 3.61 8.09
CA TRP A 285 -7.18 4.30 7.94
C TRP A 285 -6.21 3.57 6.98
N ASP A 286 -6.22 2.24 6.97
CA ASP A 286 -5.47 1.42 6.01
C ASP A 286 -5.92 1.68 4.56
N MET A 287 -7.23 1.93 4.36
CA MET A 287 -7.86 1.91 3.03
C MET A 287 -8.13 3.29 2.43
N ALA A 288 -8.50 4.29 3.23
CA ALA A 288 -9.07 5.55 2.74
C ALA A 288 -8.20 6.23 1.66
N ALA A 289 -6.88 6.25 1.87
CA ALA A 289 -5.95 6.84 0.92
C ALA A 289 -5.67 5.91 -0.28
N GLY A 290 -5.44 4.63 -0.01
CA GLY A 290 -5.04 3.64 -1.01
C GLY A 290 -6.11 3.39 -2.09
N VAL A 291 -7.38 3.26 -1.68
CA VAL A 291 -8.48 2.99 -2.64
C VAL A 291 -8.72 4.18 -3.59
N LEU A 292 -8.60 5.42 -3.08
CA LEU A 292 -8.67 6.61 -3.93
C LEU A 292 -7.50 6.63 -4.91
N MET A 293 -6.29 6.27 -4.46
CA MET A 293 -5.12 6.20 -5.33
C MET A 293 -5.33 5.23 -6.49
N VAL A 294 -5.90 4.05 -6.23
CA VAL A 294 -6.15 3.04 -7.27
C VAL A 294 -7.23 3.50 -8.25
N GLU A 295 -8.35 4.02 -7.76
CA GLU A 295 -9.42 4.53 -8.62
C GLU A 295 -8.93 5.67 -9.52
N GLU A 296 -8.23 6.65 -8.95
CA GLU A 296 -7.71 7.81 -9.67
C GLU A 296 -6.55 7.46 -10.61
N ALA A 297 -5.95 6.28 -10.48
CA ALA A 297 -5.01 5.70 -11.44
C ALA A 297 -5.71 4.89 -12.55
N GLY A 298 -7.05 4.80 -12.55
CA GLY A 298 -7.84 4.07 -13.53
C GLY A 298 -8.12 2.60 -13.17
N GLY A 299 -7.93 2.23 -11.90
CA GLY A 299 -8.20 0.89 -11.40
C GLY A 299 -9.66 0.65 -11.00
N THR A 300 -9.89 -0.48 -10.35
CA THR A 300 -11.22 -0.88 -9.85
C THR A 300 -11.12 -1.35 -8.42
N VAL A 301 -12.13 -1.00 -7.62
CA VAL A 301 -12.25 -1.32 -6.19
C VAL A 301 -13.57 -2.04 -5.96
N SER A 302 -13.54 -3.12 -5.18
CA SER A 302 -14.73 -3.83 -4.70
C SER A 302 -14.47 -4.42 -3.32
N ARG A 303 -15.51 -4.96 -2.69
CA ARG A 303 -15.31 -5.96 -1.64
C ARG A 303 -14.83 -7.27 -2.25
N MET A 304 -14.24 -8.12 -1.42
CA MET A 304 -13.79 -9.45 -1.85
C MET A 304 -14.96 -10.38 -2.25
N ASP A 305 -16.17 -10.11 -1.76
CA ASP A 305 -17.40 -10.80 -2.19
C ASP A 305 -18.02 -10.23 -3.49
N GLY A 306 -17.41 -9.20 -4.07
CA GLY A 306 -17.90 -8.53 -5.28
C GLY A 306 -18.97 -7.47 -5.02
N GLY A 307 -19.35 -7.27 -3.75
CA GLY A 307 -20.21 -6.19 -3.35
C GLY A 307 -19.58 -4.81 -3.54
N LYS A 308 -20.43 -3.79 -3.53
CA LYS A 308 -19.99 -2.39 -3.50
C LYS A 308 -19.11 -2.15 -2.28
N PHE A 309 -18.04 -1.40 -2.49
CA PHE A 309 -17.09 -1.03 -1.46
C PHE A 309 -17.43 0.34 -0.86
N CYS A 310 -17.27 0.45 0.45
CA CYS A 310 -17.10 1.69 1.19
C CYS A 310 -15.87 1.56 2.09
N VAL A 311 -15.30 2.70 2.51
CA VAL A 311 -14.09 2.75 3.34
C VAL A 311 -14.26 2.07 4.72
N PHE A 312 -15.50 1.84 5.15
CA PHE A 312 -15.79 1.17 6.43
C PHE A 312 -15.92 -0.35 6.32
N ASP A 313 -15.87 -0.92 5.11
CA ASP A 313 -15.89 -2.37 4.92
C ASP A 313 -14.64 -3.03 5.50
N ARG A 314 -14.71 -4.35 5.70
CA ARG A 314 -13.60 -5.15 6.25
C ARG A 314 -12.95 -6.05 5.21
N SER A 315 -13.15 -5.79 3.94
CA SER A 315 -12.49 -6.56 2.89
C SER A 315 -12.38 -5.70 1.66
N VAL A 316 -11.25 -5.79 0.97
CA VAL A 316 -11.03 -5.04 -0.25
C VAL A 316 -10.38 -5.94 -1.30
N LEU A 317 -10.83 -5.77 -2.54
CA LEU A 317 -10.11 -6.17 -3.74
C LEU A 317 -9.91 -4.91 -4.56
N VAL A 318 -8.66 -4.56 -4.82
CA VAL A 318 -8.30 -3.52 -5.79
C VAL A 318 -7.53 -4.13 -6.94
N SER A 319 -7.66 -3.59 -8.14
CA SER A 319 -6.90 -4.06 -9.30
C SER A 319 -6.77 -3.00 -10.38
N ASN A 320 -6.06 -3.34 -11.45
CA ASN A 320 -6.02 -2.55 -12.68
C ASN A 320 -7.33 -2.50 -13.49
N GLY A 321 -8.41 -3.08 -12.97
CA GLY A 321 -9.74 -3.14 -13.59
C GLY A 321 -9.88 -4.21 -14.66
N VAL A 322 -8.83 -4.48 -15.44
CA VAL A 322 -8.88 -5.46 -16.54
C VAL A 322 -8.97 -6.89 -16.02
N VAL A 323 -8.17 -7.25 -15.02
CA VAL A 323 -8.21 -8.61 -14.43
C VAL A 323 -9.20 -8.74 -13.27
N HIS A 324 -9.92 -7.67 -12.92
CA HIS A 324 -10.72 -7.61 -11.70
C HIS A 324 -11.79 -8.70 -11.61
N THR A 325 -12.57 -8.90 -12.67
CA THR A 325 -13.62 -9.93 -12.68
C THR A 325 -13.03 -11.34 -12.61
N GLU A 326 -11.93 -11.61 -13.32
CA GLU A 326 -11.27 -12.93 -13.29
C GLU A 326 -10.73 -13.27 -11.89
N LEU A 327 -10.18 -12.29 -11.17
CA LEU A 327 -9.76 -12.45 -9.78
C LEU A 327 -10.97 -12.67 -8.86
N LEU A 328 -12.03 -11.88 -9.05
CA LEU A 328 -13.23 -11.94 -8.22
C LEU A 328 -13.97 -13.28 -8.37
N ASP A 329 -13.97 -13.89 -9.56
CA ASP A 329 -14.57 -15.21 -9.79
C ASP A 329 -13.92 -16.32 -8.92
N ARG A 330 -12.66 -16.11 -8.48
CA ARG A 330 -11.94 -17.01 -7.57
C ARG A 330 -12.09 -16.59 -6.10
N ILE A 331 -12.01 -15.29 -5.82
CA ILE A 331 -12.06 -14.74 -4.45
C ILE A 331 -13.48 -14.79 -3.87
N GLY A 332 -14.49 -14.37 -4.63
CA GLY A 332 -15.87 -14.21 -4.18
C GLY A 332 -16.46 -15.46 -3.53
N PRO A 333 -16.37 -16.66 -4.15
CA PRO A 333 -16.86 -17.90 -3.56
C PRO A 333 -16.20 -18.22 -2.21
N ALA A 334 -14.90 -17.94 -2.06
CA ALA A 334 -14.17 -18.16 -0.81
C ALA A 334 -14.64 -17.19 0.29
N THR A 335 -14.86 -15.92 -0.05
CA THR A 335 -15.40 -14.92 0.89
C THR A 335 -16.83 -15.23 1.31
N GLU A 336 -17.71 -15.64 0.38
CA GLU A 336 -19.09 -16.01 0.69
C GLU A 336 -19.16 -17.23 1.63
N LYS A 337 -18.24 -18.20 1.47
CA LYS A 337 -18.14 -19.33 2.39
C LYS A 337 -17.80 -18.88 3.82
N LEU A 338 -16.96 -17.87 3.99
CA LEU A 338 -16.64 -17.31 5.31
C LEU A 338 -17.85 -16.60 5.93
N LYS A 339 -18.60 -15.82 5.14
CA LYS A 339 -19.84 -15.16 5.61
C LYS A 339 -20.87 -16.19 6.08
N ASN A 340 -21.05 -17.28 5.33
CA ASN A 340 -21.96 -18.37 5.70
C ASN A 340 -21.52 -19.12 6.96
N LYS A 341 -20.23 -19.07 7.32
CA LYS A 341 -19.70 -19.58 8.60
C LYS A 341 -19.89 -18.61 9.77
N GLY A 342 -20.46 -17.42 9.53
CA GLY A 342 -20.66 -16.40 10.54
C GLY A 342 -19.45 -15.52 10.81
N ILE A 343 -18.45 -15.50 9.92
CA ILE A 343 -17.32 -14.57 10.04
C ILE A 343 -17.81 -13.15 9.77
N ASP A 344 -17.54 -12.26 10.73
CA ASP A 344 -18.03 -10.88 10.71
C ASP A 344 -17.22 -9.98 9.76
N PHE A 345 -17.79 -9.76 8.58
CA PHE A 345 -17.37 -8.73 7.62
C PHE A 345 -18.33 -7.53 7.57
N SER A 346 -19.14 -7.32 8.61
CA SER A 346 -19.89 -6.07 8.74
C SER A 346 -18.94 -4.89 8.82
N LEU A 347 -19.47 -3.67 8.65
CA LEU A 347 -18.66 -2.45 8.74
C LEU A 347 -17.84 -2.45 10.04
N TRP A 348 -16.57 -2.05 9.97
CA TRP A 348 -15.73 -1.98 11.16
C TRP A 348 -16.34 -1.05 12.20
N TYR A 349 -16.53 0.21 11.83
CA TYR A 349 -17.17 1.22 12.65
C TYR A 349 -17.45 2.46 11.77
N LYS A 350 -18.72 2.89 11.72
CA LYS A 350 -19.12 4.18 11.15
C LYS A 350 -19.40 5.13 12.32
N PRO A 351 -18.72 6.30 12.41
CA PRO A 351 -18.97 7.24 13.51
C PRO A 351 -20.45 7.63 13.59
N GLU A 352 -20.98 7.69 14.81
CA GLU A 352 -22.35 8.13 15.07
C GLU A 352 -22.56 9.53 14.49
N ASN A 353 -23.66 9.76 13.77
CA ASN A 353 -23.99 11.01 13.07
C ASN A 353 -23.13 11.40 11.86
N TYR A 354 -22.06 10.66 11.55
CA TYR A 354 -21.31 10.91 10.31
C TYR A 354 -22.13 10.51 9.08
N ARG A 355 -22.34 11.47 8.19
CA ARG A 355 -23.08 11.23 6.94
C ARG A 355 -22.22 10.40 6.00
N ALA A 356 -22.65 9.18 5.71
CA ALA A 356 -22.06 8.31 4.71
C ALA A 356 -23.16 7.46 4.09
N ASP A 357 -23.24 7.46 2.76
CA ASP A 357 -24.13 6.59 2.00
C ASP A 357 -23.46 5.20 1.94
N VAL A 358 -23.80 4.33 2.89
CA VAL A 358 -23.20 2.98 3.04
C VAL A 358 -24.16 1.89 2.60
#